data_AF-A0A344S5E6-F1
#
_entry.id   AF-A0A344S5E6-F1
#
_cell.length_a   1.000
_cell.length_b   1.000
_cell.length_c   1.000
_cell.angle_alpha   90.00
_cell.angle_beta   90.00
_cell.angle_gamma   90.00
#
_symmetry.space_group_name_H-M   'P 1'
#
loop_
_entity.id
_entity.type
_entity.pdbx_description
1 polymer ?
#
loop_
_entity_poly.entity_id
_entity_poly.type
_entity_poly.pdbx_seq_one_letter_code
_entity_poly.pdbx_strand_id
1 'polypeptide(L)'
;MKIFAIVITCILALIAGLWLYMYPGFDSIVAFLAAVSALAGLLITTKNKYNSMSQSVGDNSIGVQAGGDIKIDCINTSDKK
;
A
#
# COMPACT_ATOMS: atom_id res chain seq x y z
N MET A 1 -10.38 -5.96 0.55
CA MET A 1 -10.86 -4.66 1.09
C MET A 1 -10.26 -3.46 0.37
N LYS A 2 -8.93 -3.34 0.21
CA LYS A 2 -8.31 -2.17 -0.45
C LYS A 2 -8.76 -1.93 -1.90
N ILE A 3 -8.86 -2.98 -2.73
CA ILE A 3 -9.34 -2.86 -4.13
C ILE A 3 -10.79 -2.36 -4.18
N PHE A 4 -11.65 -2.87 -3.30
CA PHE A 4 -13.03 -2.41 -3.18
C PHE A 4 -13.12 -0.93 -2.81
N ALA A 5 -12.28 -0.47 -1.86
CA ALA A 5 -12.19 0.94 -1.52
C ALA A 5 -11.74 1.79 -2.73
N ILE A 6 -10.71 1.36 -3.47
CA ILE A 6 -10.25 2.06 -4.69
C ILE A 6 -11.38 2.18 -5.72
N VAL A 7 -12.14 1.10 -5.96
CA VAL A 7 -13.26 1.11 -6.92
C VAL A 7 -14.34 2.11 -6.50
N ILE A 8 -14.73 2.11 -5.23
CA ILE A 8 -15.73 3.06 -4.72
C ILE A 8 -15.24 4.50 -4.83
N THR A 9 -14.01 4.78 -4.41
CA THR A 9 -13.46 6.14 -4.48
C THR A 9 -13.31 6.62 -5.94
N CYS A 10 -13.03 5.70 -6.87
CA CYS A 10 -13.00 6.00 -8.30
C CYS A 10 -14.39 6.40 -8.84
N ILE A 11 -15.44 5.66 -8.46
CA ILE A 11 -16.83 5.99 -8.81
C ILE A 11 -17.22 7.37 -8.25
N LEU A 12 -16.87 7.65 -6.99
CA LEU A 12 -17.12 8.95 -6.36
C LEU A 12 -16.40 10.09 -7.08
N ALA A 13 -15.14 9.89 -7.48
CA ALA A 13 -14.39 10.89 -8.25
C ALA A 13 -15.01 11.16 -9.63
N LEU A 14 -15.55 10.13 -10.29
CA LEU A 14 -16.26 10.29 -11.56
C LEU A 14 -17.56 11.07 -11.39
N ILE A 15 -18.36 10.77 -10.35
CA ILE A 15 -19.61 11.50 -10.06
C ILE A 15 -19.31 12.97 -9.74
N ALA A 16 -18.30 13.23 -8.90
CA ALA A 16 -17.87 14.58 -8.58
C ALA A 16 -17.34 15.34 -9.81
N GLY A 17 -16.61 14.65 -10.70
CA GLY A 17 -16.13 15.22 -11.96
C GLY A 17 -17.27 15.55 -12.92
N LEU A 18 -18.28 14.68 -13.01
CA LEU A 18 -19.48 14.93 -13.81
C LEU A 18 -20.26 16.13 -13.27
N TRP A 19 -20.38 16.23 -11.93
CA TRP A 19 -21.04 17.36 -11.28
C TRP A 19 -20.30 18.68 -11.51
N LEU A 20 -18.98 18.67 -11.42
CA LEU A 20 -18.12 19.81 -11.75
C LEU A 20 -18.28 20.26 -13.21
N TYR A 21 -18.41 19.32 -14.14
CA TYR A 21 -18.60 19.61 -15.56
C TYR A 21 -19.98 20.23 -15.86
N MET A 22 -21.05 19.68 -15.27
CA MET A 22 -22.41 20.18 -15.51
C MET A 22 -22.70 21.48 -14.75
N TYR A 23 -22.20 21.60 -13.52
CA TYR A 23 -22.45 22.72 -12.62
C TYR A 23 -21.13 23.17 -11.98
N PRO A 24 -20.30 23.94 -12.71
CA PRO A 24 -19.06 24.46 -12.18
C PRO A 24 -19.37 25.48 -11.07
N GLY A 25 -19.01 25.14 -9.84
CA GLY A 25 -19.21 25.94 -8.65
C GLY A 25 -18.20 25.57 -7.57
N PHE A 26 -18.12 26.37 -6.51
CA PHE A 26 -17.15 26.13 -5.44
C PHE A 26 -17.33 24.74 -4.80
N ASP A 27 -18.58 24.34 -4.51
CA ASP A 27 -18.89 23.04 -3.91
C ASP A 27 -18.46 21.86 -4.79
N SER A 28 -18.74 21.93 -6.10
CA SER A 28 -18.38 20.84 -7.03
C SER A 28 -16.86 20.76 -7.26
N ILE A 29 -16.15 21.89 -7.21
CA ILE A 29 -14.68 21.94 -7.25
C ILE A 29 -14.11 21.26 -6.00
N VAL A 30 -14.56 21.65 -4.80
CA VAL A 30 -14.05 21.10 -3.54
C VAL A 30 -14.36 19.61 -3.44
N ALA A 31 -15.56 19.18 -3.82
CA ALA A 31 -15.94 17.77 -3.86
C ALA A 31 -15.02 16.95 -4.79
N PHE A 32 -14.71 17.47 -5.98
CA PHE A 32 -13.81 16.82 -6.92
C PHE A 32 -12.37 16.72 -6.37
N LEU A 33 -11.82 17.81 -5.82
CA LEU A 33 -10.49 17.78 -5.21
C LEU A 33 -10.41 16.80 -4.03
N ALA A 34 -11.43 16.76 -3.19
CA ALA A 34 -11.50 15.82 -2.07
C ALA A 34 -11.52 14.36 -2.56
N ALA A 35 -12.31 14.06 -3.59
CA ALA A 35 -12.38 12.71 -4.15
C ALA A 35 -11.06 12.29 -4.81
N VAL A 36 -10.42 13.19 -5.57
CA VAL A 36 -9.12 12.93 -6.23
C VAL A 36 -8.00 12.75 -5.20
N SER A 37 -7.95 13.59 -4.16
CA SER A 37 -6.94 13.45 -3.10
C SER A 37 -7.11 12.17 -2.29
N ALA A 38 -8.35 11.76 -1.99
CA ALA A 38 -8.64 10.47 -1.36
C ALA A 38 -8.17 9.30 -2.23
N LEU A 39 -8.46 9.34 -3.54
CA LEU A 39 -8.03 8.30 -4.48
C LEU A 39 -6.49 8.24 -4.58
N ALA A 40 -5.82 9.38 -4.67
CA ALA A 40 -4.37 9.47 -4.68
C ALA A 40 -3.75 8.89 -3.39
N GLY A 41 -4.32 9.23 -2.22
CA GLY A 41 -3.89 8.66 -0.94
C GLY A 41 -4.02 7.14 -0.89
N LEU A 42 -5.14 6.61 -1.40
CA LEU A 42 -5.39 5.16 -1.51
C LEU A 42 -4.40 4.45 -2.44
N LEU A 43 -4.02 5.07 -3.56
CA LEU A 43 -3.04 4.51 -4.48
C LEU A 43 -1.61 4.55 -3.91
N ILE A 44 -1.25 5.62 -3.21
CA ILE A 44 0.08 5.75 -2.58
C ILE A 44 0.24 4.76 -1.43
N THR A 45 -0.77 4.60 -0.55
CA THR A 45 -0.72 3.65 0.56
C THR A 45 -0.83 2.18 0.12
N THR A 46 -1.33 1.93 -1.09
CA THR A 46 -1.42 0.58 -1.68
C THR A 46 -0.08 0.07 -2.21
N LYS A 47 0.95 0.93 -2.31
CA LYS A 47 2.33 0.48 -2.50
C LYS A 47 2.74 -0.31 -1.26
N ASN A 48 2.42 -1.61 -1.25
CA ASN A 48 2.87 -2.54 -0.24
C ASN A 48 4.39 -2.44 -0.23
N LYS A 49 4.93 -1.80 0.81
CA LYS A 49 6.32 -1.98 1.19
C LYS A 49 6.44 -3.47 1.42
N TYR A 50 7.04 -4.20 0.49
CA TYR A 50 7.51 -5.55 0.76
C TYR A 50 8.54 -5.32 1.87
N ASN A 51 8.12 -5.50 3.11
CA ASN A 51 9.00 -5.43 4.25
C ASN A 51 9.88 -6.67 4.15
N SER A 52 10.92 -6.58 3.31
CA SER A 52 12.02 -7.52 3.29
C SER A 52 12.71 -7.38 4.64
N MET A 53 12.18 -8.09 5.64
CA MET A 53 12.80 -8.19 6.95
C MET A 53 14.04 -9.05 6.76
N SER A 54 15.21 -8.42 6.83
CA SER A 54 16.50 -9.09 6.85
C SER A 54 17.04 -9.01 8.28
N GLN A 55 17.08 -10.16 8.96
CA GLN A 55 17.71 -10.30 10.27
C GLN A 55 18.99 -11.11 10.11
N SER A 56 20.10 -10.57 10.59
CA SER A 56 21.35 -11.32 10.75
C SER A 56 21.37 -11.88 12.18
N VAL A 57 21.41 -13.21 12.31
CA VAL A 57 21.51 -13.91 13.60
C VAL A 57 22.94 -14.46 13.69
N GLY A 58 23.67 -14.06 14.73
CA GLY A 58 25.05 -14.51 14.95
C GLY A 58 25.14 -15.93 15.51
N ASP A 59 26.37 -16.44 15.59
CA ASP A 59 26.63 -17.78 16.13
C ASP A 59 26.10 -17.93 17.57
N ASN A 60 25.50 -19.08 17.85
CA ASN A 60 24.88 -19.44 19.13
C ASN A 60 23.71 -18.53 19.58
N SER A 61 23.00 -17.89 18.63
CA SER A 61 21.84 -17.02 18.91
C SER A 61 20.53 -17.58 18.34
N ILE A 62 19.40 -17.22 18.95
CA ILE A 62 18.05 -17.60 18.50
C ILE A 62 17.35 -16.35 17.95
N GLY A 63 17.08 -16.34 16.65
CA GLY A 63 16.19 -15.35 16.03
C GLY A 63 14.74 -15.75 16.24
N VAL A 64 13.93 -14.88 16.85
CA VAL A 64 12.47 -15.08 16.96
C VAL A 64 11.79 -13.98 16.17
N GLN A 65 11.10 -14.35 15.10
CA GLN A 65 10.27 -13.44 14.30
C GLN A 65 8.82 -13.91 14.34
N ALA A 66 7.92 -13.01 14.77
CA ALA A 66 6.48 -13.25 14.76
C ALA A 66 5.84 -12.48 13.60
N GLY A 67 5.34 -13.21 12.61
CA GLY A 67 4.57 -12.66 11.47
C GLY A 67 5.38 -12.41 10.20
N GLY A 68 4.76 -12.76 9.06
CA GLY A 68 5.33 -12.67 7.71
C GLY A 68 5.57 -14.04 7.07
N ASP A 69 5.66 -14.06 5.74
CA ASP A 69 6.05 -15.24 4.97
C ASP A 69 7.58 -15.19 4.78
N ILE A 70 8.31 -16.15 5.34
CA ILE A 70 9.77 -16.08 5.44
C ILE A 70 10.38 -17.11 4.50
N LYS A 71 11.16 -16.64 3.52
CA LYS A 71 12.02 -17.50 2.72
C LYS A 71 13.39 -17.54 3.39
N ILE A 72 13.63 -18.59 4.19
CA ILE A 72 14.93 -18.82 4.80
C ILE A 72 15.86 -19.37 3.71
N ASP A 73 16.80 -18.55 3.25
CA ASP A 73 17.86 -19.02 2.35
C ASP A 73 19.02 -19.48 3.23
N CYS A 74 19.13 -20.79 3.41
CA CYS A 74 20.20 -21.38 4.19
C CYS A 74 21.50 -21.25 3.39
N ILE A 75 22.35 -20.27 3.72
CA ILE A 75 23.73 -20.27 3.24
C ILE A 75 24.41 -21.45 3.93
N ASN A 76 24.50 -22.57 3.23
CA ASN A 76 25.34 -23.69 3.63
C ASN A 76 26.79 -23.21 3.56
N THR A 77 27.33 -22.74 4.69
CA THR A 77 28.78 -22.72 4.90
C THR A 77 29.21 -24.17 5.12
N SER A 78 29.18 -24.95 4.04
CA SER A 78 29.97 -26.16 3.92
C SER A 78 31.41 -25.75 3.63
N ASP A 79 32.10 -25.22 4.64
CA ASP A 79 33.55 -25.24 4.62
C ASP A 79 34.01 -25.90 5.92
N LYS A 80 34.18 -27.21 5.79
CA LYS A 80 34.75 -28.08 6.79
C LYS A 80 36.27 -27.92 6.74
N LYS A 81 36.84 -27.64 7.91
CA LYS A 81 38.11 -28.14 8.43
C LYS A 81 39.43 -27.73 7.75
#